data_AF-A0A1F8LQ70-F1
#
_entry.id   AF-A0A1F8LQ70-F1
#
_cell.length_a   1.000
_cell.length_b   1.000
_cell.length_c   1.000
_cell.angle_alpha   90.00
_cell.angle_beta   90.00
_cell.angle_gamma   90.00
#
_symmetry.space_group_name_H-M   'P 1'
#
loop_
_entity.id
_entity.type
_entity.pdbx_description
1 polymer ?
#
loop_
_entity_poly.entity_id
_entity_poly.type
_entity_poly.pdbx_seq_one_letter_code
_entity_poly.pdbx_strand_id
1 'polypeptide(L)'
;MMLEIISLVLGPVGTNAYLLGDPQSRSAVVVDPAWDGEVIQEEAEHHGWHIDQIWLTHAHFDHIGGIAGLIKDIQPAPKIALHPADLPLYSVQGGAALFGMHIDAAPEPTVRLSHGQILKLGERVFEVRHCPGHTPGHVVFYCATEKVMFCGDVIFWGGIGRTDLPGGDYATLIRSIQTQILTLPNETRLLSGHGGET
;
A
#
# COMPACT_ATOMS: atom_id res chain seq x y z
N MET A 1 -4.59 -21.73 -7.29
CA MET A 1 -5.33 -20.84 -8.22
C MET A 1 -4.52 -19.57 -8.39
N MET A 2 -4.84 -18.69 -9.37
CA MET A 2 -4.14 -17.41 -9.48
C MET A 2 -4.60 -16.46 -8.37
N LEU A 3 -3.72 -15.55 -7.95
CA LEU A 3 -4.09 -14.47 -7.06
C LEU A 3 -5.11 -13.56 -7.76
N GLU A 4 -6.17 -13.17 -7.06
CA GLU A 4 -7.10 -12.15 -7.56
C GLU A 4 -6.71 -10.79 -7.00
N ILE A 5 -6.68 -9.77 -7.87
CA ILE A 5 -6.31 -8.39 -7.53
C ILE A 5 -7.45 -7.48 -7.98
N ILE A 6 -8.09 -6.82 -7.01
CA ILE A 6 -9.15 -5.85 -7.25
C ILE A 6 -8.59 -4.46 -6.93
N SER A 7 -8.76 -3.52 -7.86
CA SER A 7 -8.36 -2.12 -7.68
C SER A 7 -9.61 -1.29 -7.40
N LEU A 8 -9.58 -0.54 -6.31
CA LEU A 8 -10.64 0.36 -5.88
C LEU A 8 -10.07 1.78 -5.87
N VAL A 9 -10.64 2.68 -6.67
CA VAL A 9 -10.23 4.09 -6.70
C VAL A 9 -11.09 4.86 -5.70
N LEU A 10 -10.48 5.28 -4.59
CA LEU A 10 -11.19 5.79 -3.42
C LEU A 10 -10.70 7.18 -3.02
N GLY A 11 -11.55 7.87 -2.26
CA GLY A 11 -11.21 9.14 -1.63
C GLY A 11 -11.12 10.34 -2.57
N PRO A 12 -10.86 11.53 -2.01
CA PRO A 12 -10.98 12.81 -2.72
C PRO A 12 -9.87 13.04 -3.75
N VAL A 13 -8.77 12.28 -3.70
CA VAL A 13 -7.62 12.40 -4.60
C VAL A 13 -7.46 11.21 -5.54
N GLY A 14 -8.44 10.29 -5.57
CA GLY A 14 -8.45 9.15 -6.47
C GLY A 14 -7.26 8.21 -6.24
N THR A 15 -7.12 7.72 -5.01
CA THR A 15 -6.06 6.79 -4.62
C THR A 15 -6.50 5.36 -4.91
N ASN A 16 -5.61 4.56 -5.47
CA ASN A 16 -5.81 3.15 -5.76
C ASN A 16 -5.52 2.33 -4.49
N ALA A 17 -6.58 1.82 -3.86
CA ALA A 17 -6.49 0.74 -2.90
C ALA A 17 -6.54 -0.61 -3.64
N TYR A 18 -5.72 -1.57 -3.21
CA TYR A 18 -5.72 -2.90 -3.82
C TYR A 18 -6.16 -3.96 -2.81
N LEU A 19 -7.20 -4.71 -3.15
CA LEU A 19 -7.63 -5.90 -2.41
C LEU A 19 -7.09 -7.14 -3.13
N LEU A 20 -6.23 -7.90 -2.44
CA LEU A 20 -5.62 -9.11 -2.95
C LEU A 20 -6.26 -10.30 -2.24
N GLY A 21 -6.88 -11.20 -2.99
CA GLY A 21 -7.51 -12.40 -2.46
C GLY A 21 -6.81 -13.67 -2.92
N ASP A 22 -6.56 -14.61 -1.99
CA ASP A 22 -6.19 -15.98 -2.34
C ASP A 22 -7.45 -16.86 -2.40
N PRO A 23 -7.88 -17.30 -3.60
CA PRO A 23 -9.11 -18.09 -3.73
C PRO A 23 -9.04 -19.44 -3.01
N GLN A 24 -7.84 -19.95 -2.71
CA GLN A 24 -7.66 -21.25 -2.06
C GLN A 24 -7.83 -21.16 -0.55
N SER A 25 -7.14 -20.24 0.12
CA SER A 25 -7.27 -20.05 1.58
C SER A 25 -8.44 -19.16 1.98
N ARG A 26 -8.96 -18.35 1.05
CA ARG A 26 -9.88 -17.23 1.29
C ARG A 26 -9.29 -16.12 2.17
N SER A 27 -7.99 -16.15 2.47
CA SER A 27 -7.33 -14.99 3.08
C SER A 27 -7.23 -13.86 2.05
N ALA A 28 -7.27 -12.63 2.55
CA ALA A 28 -7.03 -11.44 1.78
C ALA A 28 -6.12 -10.46 2.51
N VAL A 29 -5.43 -9.62 1.72
CA VAL A 29 -4.70 -8.46 2.20
C VAL A 29 -5.15 -7.23 1.43
N VAL A 30 -5.20 -6.09 2.12
CA VAL A 30 -5.39 -4.79 1.49
C VAL A 30 -4.07 -4.05 1.46
N VAL A 31 -3.68 -3.55 0.29
CA VAL A 31 -2.58 -2.60 0.13
C VAL A 31 -3.18 -1.20 0.04
N ASP A 32 -2.71 -0.30 0.91
CA ASP A 32 -3.13 1.11 1.00
C ASP A 32 -4.66 1.29 1.00
N PRO A 33 -5.36 0.98 2.12
CA PRO A 33 -6.83 1.07 2.25
C PRO A 33 -7.31 2.53 2.29
N ALA A 34 -7.05 3.26 1.21
CA ALA A 34 -7.09 4.69 1.02
C ALA A 34 -8.18 5.45 1.77
N TRP A 35 -9.43 5.30 1.35
CA TRP A 35 -10.63 5.92 1.92
C TRP A 35 -11.78 4.91 1.88
N ASP A 36 -12.94 5.25 2.46
CA ASP A 36 -14.17 4.43 2.38
C ASP A 36 -13.91 2.95 2.68
N GLY A 37 -13.22 2.66 3.80
CA GLY A 37 -12.71 1.31 4.10
C GLY A 37 -13.80 0.25 4.20
N GLU A 38 -15.03 0.64 4.53
CA GLU A 38 -16.21 -0.21 4.50
C GLU A 38 -16.47 -0.79 3.11
N VAL A 39 -16.24 -0.03 2.04
CA VAL A 39 -16.39 -0.51 0.65
C VAL A 39 -15.39 -1.62 0.34
N ILE A 40 -14.16 -1.52 0.88
CA ILE A 40 -13.14 -2.55 0.72
C ILE A 40 -13.56 -3.83 1.47
N GLN A 41 -14.13 -3.68 2.67
CA GLN A 41 -14.63 -4.81 3.45
C GLN A 41 -15.83 -5.49 2.77
N GLU A 42 -16.80 -4.72 2.27
CA GLU A 42 -17.94 -5.23 1.51
C GLU A 42 -17.48 -6.02 0.27
N GLU A 43 -16.46 -5.52 -0.45
CA GLU A 43 -15.90 -6.21 -1.61
C GLU A 43 -15.25 -7.55 -1.22
N ALA A 44 -14.50 -7.59 -0.12
CA ALA A 44 -13.94 -8.84 0.39
C ALA A 44 -15.03 -9.84 0.78
N GLU A 45 -16.12 -9.39 1.41
CA GLU A 45 -17.26 -10.24 1.77
C GLU A 45 -17.99 -10.79 0.56
N HIS A 46 -18.17 -9.99 -0.49
CA HIS A 46 -18.74 -10.45 -1.77
C HIS A 46 -17.93 -11.60 -2.39
N HIS A 47 -16.61 -11.56 -2.26
CA HIS A 47 -15.71 -12.63 -2.71
C HIS A 47 -15.55 -13.78 -1.69
N GLY A 48 -16.17 -13.66 -0.52
CA GLY A 48 -16.05 -14.63 0.58
C GLY A 48 -14.65 -14.70 1.17
N TRP A 49 -13.89 -13.59 1.10
CA TRP A 49 -12.55 -13.46 1.63
C TRP A 49 -12.54 -12.86 3.05
N HIS A 50 -11.47 -13.16 3.78
CA HIS A 50 -11.22 -12.64 5.11
C HIS A 50 -9.93 -11.81 5.10
N ILE A 51 -10.05 -10.51 5.36
CA ILE A 51 -8.90 -9.61 5.44
C ILE A 51 -8.21 -9.80 6.79
N ASP A 52 -6.98 -10.31 6.78
CA ASP A 52 -6.18 -10.54 7.99
C ASP A 52 -4.93 -9.64 8.07
N GLN A 53 -4.63 -8.92 6.99
CA GLN A 53 -3.46 -8.08 6.82
C GLN A 53 -3.81 -6.78 6.10
N ILE A 54 -3.10 -5.72 6.47
CA ILE A 54 -3.06 -4.43 5.77
C ILE A 54 -1.59 -4.11 5.53
N TRP A 55 -1.21 -3.85 4.29
CA TRP A 55 0.16 -3.50 3.91
C TRP A 55 0.20 -2.07 3.41
N LEU A 56 0.96 -1.21 4.09
CA LEU A 56 1.10 0.18 3.72
C LEU A 56 2.39 0.39 2.95
N THR A 57 2.29 0.93 1.73
CA THR A 57 3.46 1.36 0.97
C THR A 57 4.15 2.52 1.68
N HIS A 58 3.35 3.47 2.17
CA HIS A 58 3.79 4.62 2.96
C HIS A 58 2.63 5.21 3.77
N ALA A 59 2.89 6.24 4.58
CA ALA A 59 1.93 6.74 5.55
C ALA A 59 1.20 8.04 5.18
N HIS A 60 1.13 8.46 3.90
CA HIS A 60 0.30 9.62 3.57
C HIS A 60 -1.19 9.33 3.83
N PHE A 61 -1.92 10.39 4.18
CA PHE A 61 -3.29 10.32 4.67
C PHE A 61 -4.24 9.60 3.70
N ASP A 62 -4.04 9.77 2.40
CA ASP A 62 -4.87 9.20 1.35
C ASP A 62 -4.57 7.72 1.08
N HIS A 63 -3.51 7.15 1.66
CA HIS A 63 -3.20 5.72 1.63
C HIS A 63 -3.64 4.99 2.92
N ILE A 64 -3.89 5.72 4.00
CA ILE A 64 -4.22 5.16 5.33
C ILE A 64 -5.60 5.55 5.84
N GLY A 65 -6.29 6.47 5.18
CA GLY A 65 -7.51 7.12 5.69
C GLY A 65 -8.69 6.17 5.91
N GLY A 66 -8.78 5.08 5.14
CA GLY A 66 -9.85 4.09 5.24
C GLY A 66 -9.55 2.97 6.23
N ILE A 67 -8.38 2.93 6.90
CA ILE A 67 -8.06 1.84 7.85
C ILE A 67 -9.14 1.74 8.94
N ALA A 68 -9.56 2.86 9.52
CA ALA A 68 -10.53 2.86 10.63
C ALA A 68 -11.89 2.29 10.21
N GLY A 69 -12.40 2.67 9.04
CA GLY A 69 -13.63 2.13 8.47
C GLY A 69 -13.50 0.64 8.11
N LEU A 70 -12.38 0.26 7.48
CA LEU A 70 -12.09 -1.12 7.08
C LEU A 70 -12.14 -2.10 8.25
N ILE A 71 -11.46 -1.78 9.36
CA ILE A 71 -11.29 -2.73 10.46
C ILE A 71 -12.46 -2.76 11.45
N LYS A 72 -13.43 -1.85 11.30
CA LYS A 72 -14.49 -1.59 12.28
C LYS A 72 -15.21 -2.86 12.75
N ASP A 73 -15.53 -3.74 11.81
CA ASP A 73 -16.30 -4.96 12.04
C ASP A 73 -15.47 -6.25 11.88
N ILE A 74 -14.15 -6.13 11.71
CA ILE A 74 -13.24 -7.28 11.55
C ILE A 74 -12.69 -7.73 12.90
N GLN A 75 -12.94 -8.99 13.26
CA GLN A 75 -12.39 -9.61 14.47
C GLN A 75 -11.80 -11.01 14.17
N PRO A 76 -10.53 -11.29 14.55
CA PRO A 76 -9.57 -10.37 15.17
C PRO A 76 -9.13 -9.24 14.22
N ALA A 77 -8.67 -8.13 14.77
CA ALA A 77 -8.21 -6.99 13.97
C ALA A 77 -7.04 -7.39 13.04
N PRO A 78 -7.03 -6.94 11.77
CA PRO A 78 -5.93 -7.21 10.84
C PRO A 78 -4.58 -6.70 11.33
N LYS A 79 -3.50 -7.36 10.89
CA LYS A 79 -2.14 -6.87 11.13
C LYS A 79 -1.81 -5.74 10.18
N ILE A 80 -1.50 -4.56 10.71
CA ILE A 80 -1.10 -3.39 9.93
C ILE A 80 0.42 -3.36 9.81
N ALA A 81 0.93 -3.42 8.58
CA ALA A 81 2.35 -3.39 8.27
C ALA A 81 2.77 -2.04 7.71
N LEU A 82 3.77 -1.41 8.34
CA LEU A 82 4.34 -0.14 7.93
C LEU A 82 5.85 -0.14 8.13
N HIS A 83 6.59 0.55 7.26
CA HIS A 83 8.00 0.77 7.48
C HIS A 83 8.23 1.78 8.63
N PRO A 84 9.11 1.49 9.61
CA PRO A 84 9.27 2.35 10.79
C PRO A 84 9.63 3.81 10.53
N ALA A 85 10.30 4.09 9.41
CA ALA A 85 10.67 5.46 9.04
C ALA A 85 9.47 6.37 8.70
N ASP A 86 8.29 5.78 8.47
CA ASP A 86 7.04 6.51 8.23
C ASP A 86 6.13 6.60 9.46
N LEU A 87 6.52 6.01 10.60
CA LEU A 87 5.78 6.17 11.86
C LEU A 87 5.59 7.63 12.28
N PRO A 88 6.58 8.55 12.13
CA PRO A 88 6.36 9.97 12.42
C PRO A 88 5.23 10.57 11.59
N LEU A 89 5.15 10.24 10.30
CA LEU A 89 4.10 10.70 9.40
C LEU A 89 2.73 10.07 9.77
N TYR A 90 2.71 8.77 10.07
CA TYR A 90 1.52 8.05 10.51
C TYR A 90 0.92 8.66 11.79
N SER A 91 1.77 8.96 12.78
CA SER A 91 1.35 9.52 14.08
C SER A 91 0.70 10.92 13.99
N VAL A 92 0.91 11.63 12.87
CA VAL A 92 0.24 12.89 12.55
C VAL A 92 -0.84 12.71 11.46
N GLN A 93 -1.46 11.52 11.42
CA GLN A 93 -2.57 11.18 10.52
C GLN A 93 -2.21 11.41 9.05
N GLY A 94 -1.00 11.01 8.68
CA GLY A 94 -0.50 11.10 7.31
C GLY A 94 -0.39 12.51 6.76
N GLY A 95 -0.37 13.53 7.64
CA GLY A 95 -0.30 14.93 7.24
C GLY A 95 -1.60 15.50 6.69
N ALA A 96 -2.75 14.84 6.88
CA ALA A 96 -4.06 15.28 6.37
C ALA A 96 -4.36 16.77 6.66
N ALA A 97 -4.00 17.23 7.85
CA ALA A 97 -4.21 18.61 8.29
C ALA A 97 -3.50 19.66 7.42
N LEU A 98 -2.37 19.33 6.80
CA LEU A 98 -1.66 20.23 5.86
C LEU A 98 -2.48 20.52 4.60
N PHE A 99 -3.41 19.62 4.27
CA PHE A 99 -4.31 19.72 3.12
C PHE A 99 -5.74 20.13 3.53
N GLY A 100 -5.94 20.54 4.79
CA GLY A 100 -7.27 20.87 5.30
C GLY A 100 -8.21 19.67 5.40
N MET A 101 -7.66 18.46 5.44
CA MET A 101 -8.42 17.21 5.54
C MET A 101 -8.30 16.60 6.94
N HIS A 102 -9.20 15.66 7.21
CA HIS A 102 -9.23 14.88 8.45
C HIS A 102 -9.48 13.41 8.12
N ILE A 103 -8.75 12.52 8.78
CA ILE A 103 -8.98 11.07 8.75
C ILE A 103 -9.17 10.57 10.17
N ASP A 104 -9.97 9.51 10.30
CA ASP A 104 -10.15 8.83 11.57
C ASP A 104 -8.83 8.19 12.04
N ALA A 105 -8.62 8.18 13.35
CA ALA A 105 -7.44 7.56 13.92
C ALA A 105 -7.50 6.04 13.74
N ALA A 106 -6.45 5.47 13.18
CA ALA A 106 -6.26 4.03 13.04
C ALA A 106 -5.36 3.48 14.15
N PRO A 107 -5.45 2.18 14.49
CA PRO A 107 -4.54 1.54 15.44
C PRO A 107 -3.07 1.67 15.00
N GLU A 108 -2.15 1.60 15.95
CA GLU A 108 -0.72 1.59 15.65
C GLU A 108 -0.33 0.38 14.77
N PRO A 109 0.58 0.55 13.79
CA PRO A 109 1.08 -0.55 12.99
C PRO A 109 1.74 -1.63 13.86
N THR A 110 1.34 -2.88 13.65
CA THR A 110 1.78 -4.03 14.44
C THR A 110 2.92 -4.80 13.79
N VAL A 111 3.18 -4.59 12.51
CA VAL A 111 4.26 -5.22 11.74
C VAL A 111 5.21 -4.14 11.22
N ARG A 112 6.50 -4.28 11.54
CA ARG A 112 7.55 -3.38 11.07
C ARG A 112 8.15 -3.91 9.77
N LEU A 113 7.96 -3.16 8.69
CA LEU A 113 8.49 -3.52 7.38
C LEU A 113 9.99 -3.24 7.27
N SER A 114 10.73 -4.08 6.55
CA SER A 114 12.13 -3.86 6.21
C SER A 114 12.46 -4.32 4.79
N HIS A 115 13.50 -3.73 4.21
CA HIS A 115 14.00 -4.14 2.89
C HIS A 115 14.38 -5.63 2.86
N GLY A 116 13.95 -6.35 1.82
CA GLY A 116 14.18 -7.78 1.63
C GLY A 116 13.28 -8.68 2.49
N GLN A 117 12.37 -8.10 3.30
CA GLN A 117 11.40 -8.88 4.06
C GLN A 117 10.44 -9.60 3.12
N ILE A 118 10.05 -10.81 3.51
CA ILE A 118 9.05 -11.60 2.81
C ILE A 118 7.72 -11.55 3.54
N LEU A 119 6.69 -11.08 2.84
CA LEU A 119 5.28 -11.19 3.24
C LEU A 119 4.61 -12.31 2.45
N LYS A 120 3.48 -12.82 2.97
CA LYS A 120 2.76 -13.94 2.37
C LYS A 120 1.27 -13.72 2.35
N LEU A 121 0.66 -14.17 1.26
CA LEU A 121 -0.78 -14.38 1.13
C LEU A 121 -0.98 -15.76 0.50
N GLY A 122 -1.44 -16.73 1.30
CA GLY A 122 -1.44 -18.14 0.89
C GLY A 122 -0.04 -18.62 0.47
N GLU A 123 0.07 -19.15 -0.75
CA GLU A 123 1.35 -19.57 -1.34
C GLU A 123 2.12 -18.43 -2.03
N ARG A 124 1.52 -17.24 -2.14
CA ARG A 124 2.17 -16.08 -2.79
C ARG A 124 3.14 -15.40 -1.85
N VAL A 125 4.28 -15.03 -2.44
CA VAL A 125 5.41 -14.42 -1.76
C VAL A 125 5.58 -13.01 -2.30
N PHE A 126 5.65 -12.06 -1.39
CA PHE A 126 5.85 -10.64 -1.70
C PHE A 126 7.15 -10.19 -1.05
N GLU A 127 8.07 -9.72 -1.88
CA GLU A 127 9.31 -9.09 -1.45
C GLU A 127 9.05 -7.61 -1.16
N VAL A 128 9.36 -7.18 0.05
CA VAL A 128 9.32 -5.76 0.45
C VAL A 128 10.61 -5.11 -0.01
N ARG A 129 10.52 -4.06 -0.83
CA ARG A 129 11.68 -3.26 -1.24
C ARG A 129 11.55 -1.84 -0.75
N HIS A 130 12.46 -1.42 0.13
CA HIS A 130 12.56 -0.04 0.58
C HIS A 130 12.93 0.89 -0.59
N CYS A 131 12.05 1.85 -0.86
CA CYS A 131 12.11 2.79 -1.99
C CYS A 131 11.91 4.24 -1.51
N PRO A 132 12.76 4.76 -0.60
CA PRO A 132 12.58 6.09 -0.05
C PRO A 132 12.68 7.17 -1.12
N GLY A 133 12.14 8.34 -0.81
CA GLY A 133 12.29 9.56 -1.59
C GLY A 133 10.98 10.33 -1.75
N HIS A 134 9.85 9.65 -1.88
CA HIS A 134 8.54 10.26 -1.71
C HIS A 134 8.26 10.50 -0.21
N THR A 135 8.44 9.44 0.58
CA THR A 135 8.57 9.50 2.05
C THR A 135 9.85 8.74 2.48
N PRO A 136 10.36 8.95 3.71
CA PRO A 136 11.52 8.22 4.21
C PRO A 136 11.29 6.71 4.36
N GLY A 137 10.05 6.29 4.63
CA GLY A 137 9.66 4.90 4.85
C GLY A 137 9.00 4.21 3.66
N HIS A 138 8.89 4.86 2.51
CA HIS A 138 8.20 4.26 1.36
C HIS A 138 8.78 2.89 0.98
N VAL A 139 7.92 1.88 0.85
CA VAL A 139 8.24 0.54 0.35
C VAL A 139 7.33 0.17 -0.82
N VAL A 140 7.82 -0.74 -1.64
CA VAL A 140 7.02 -1.39 -2.69
C VAL A 140 6.94 -2.89 -2.43
N PHE A 141 5.85 -3.52 -2.86
CA PHE A 141 5.61 -4.95 -2.68
C PHE A 141 5.69 -5.68 -4.01
N TYR A 142 6.71 -6.51 -4.20
CA TYR A 142 6.94 -7.24 -5.45
C TYR A 142 6.54 -8.70 -5.35
N CYS A 143 5.66 -9.16 -6.25
CA CYS A 143 5.32 -10.57 -6.39
C CYS A 143 5.80 -11.11 -7.73
N ALA A 144 6.95 -11.79 -7.74
CA ALA A 144 7.55 -12.33 -8.96
C ALA A 144 6.64 -13.36 -9.67
N THR A 145 5.92 -14.19 -8.92
CA THR A 145 5.06 -15.23 -9.50
C THR A 145 3.84 -14.66 -10.23
N GLU A 146 3.35 -13.50 -9.78
CA GLU A 146 2.21 -12.81 -10.38
C GLU A 146 2.66 -11.67 -11.32
N LYS A 147 3.97 -11.39 -11.40
CA LYS A 147 4.57 -10.32 -12.21
C LYS A 147 3.96 -8.95 -11.93
N VAL A 148 3.72 -8.66 -10.65
CA VAL A 148 3.16 -7.37 -10.21
C VAL A 148 4.04 -6.73 -9.15
N MET A 149 4.04 -5.40 -9.13
CA MET A 149 4.58 -4.59 -8.03
C MET A 149 3.57 -3.54 -7.62
N PHE A 150 3.21 -3.52 -6.33
CA PHE A 150 2.45 -2.42 -5.74
C PHE A 150 3.45 -1.32 -5.37
N CYS A 151 3.51 -0.27 -6.18
CA CYS A 151 4.55 0.75 -6.09
C CYS A 151 4.14 2.03 -5.37
N GLY A 152 2.88 2.14 -4.95
CA GLY A 152 2.34 3.35 -4.31
C GLY A 152 2.76 4.59 -5.10
N ASP A 153 3.28 5.58 -4.38
CA ASP A 153 3.67 6.87 -4.94
C ASP A 153 5.15 6.98 -5.36
N VAL A 154 5.82 5.87 -5.65
CA VAL A 154 7.20 5.94 -6.17
C VAL A 154 7.22 6.30 -7.66
N ILE A 155 6.41 5.63 -8.46
CA ILE A 155 6.40 5.76 -9.92
C ILE A 155 4.97 5.64 -10.47
N PHE A 156 4.67 6.45 -11.48
CA PHE A 156 3.37 6.52 -12.14
C PHE A 156 3.54 6.41 -13.66
N TRP A 157 2.43 6.17 -14.36
CA TRP A 157 2.42 6.27 -15.82
C TRP A 157 2.81 7.70 -16.25
N GLY A 158 4.00 7.84 -16.84
CA GLY A 158 4.54 9.13 -17.28
C GLY A 158 5.04 10.05 -16.16
N GLY A 159 5.22 9.57 -14.93
CA GLY A 159 5.60 10.41 -13.79
C GLY A 159 6.23 9.66 -12.60
N ILE A 160 6.54 10.42 -11.54
CA ILE A 160 7.07 9.91 -10.28
C ILE A 160 6.40 10.62 -9.11
N GLY A 161 6.54 10.06 -7.90
CA GLY A 161 6.13 10.71 -6.66
C GLY A 161 6.66 12.12 -6.48
N ARG A 162 5.85 12.98 -5.86
CA ARG A 162 6.34 14.29 -5.40
C ARG A 162 7.37 14.11 -4.28
N THR A 163 8.32 15.04 -4.17
CA THR A 163 9.41 14.97 -3.18
C THR A 163 9.62 16.27 -2.42
N ASP A 164 8.64 17.16 -2.47
CA ASP A 164 8.68 18.51 -1.88
C ASP A 164 8.01 18.59 -0.50
N LEU A 165 7.33 17.52 -0.07
CA LEU A 165 6.77 17.39 1.27
C LEU A 165 7.86 17.04 2.31
N PRO A 166 7.63 17.27 3.62
CA PRO A 166 8.58 16.93 4.67
C PRO A 166 9.04 15.46 4.58
N GLY A 167 10.35 15.26 4.50
CA GLY A 167 10.97 13.94 4.36
C GLY A 167 11.15 13.46 2.91
N GLY A 168 10.61 14.18 1.93
CA GLY A 168 10.84 13.91 0.52
C GLY A 168 12.25 14.31 0.05
N ASP A 169 12.81 13.56 -0.89
CA ASP A 169 14.09 13.84 -1.54
C ASP A 169 14.14 13.26 -2.98
N TYR A 170 14.27 14.15 -3.97
CA TYR A 170 14.26 13.79 -5.39
C TYR A 170 15.40 12.84 -5.78
N ALA A 171 16.63 13.13 -5.35
CA ALA A 171 17.79 12.32 -5.72
C ALA A 171 17.71 10.90 -5.15
N THR A 172 17.10 10.76 -3.97
CA THR A 172 16.81 9.48 -3.34
C THR A 172 15.69 8.74 -4.05
N LEU A 173 14.60 9.40 -4.42
CA LEU A 173 13.52 8.77 -5.18
C LEU A 173 14.03 8.19 -6.52
N ILE A 174 14.80 8.97 -7.28
CA ILE A 174 15.37 8.51 -8.56
C ILE A 174 16.27 7.28 -8.37
N ARG A 175 17.11 7.28 -7.33
CA ARG A 175 17.97 6.13 -7.01
C ARG A 175 17.16 4.90 -6.60
N SER A 176 16.08 5.09 -5.83
CA SER A 176 15.15 4.01 -5.48
C SER A 176 14.52 3.40 -6.73
N ILE A 177 14.00 4.22 -7.64
CA ILE A 177 13.43 3.77 -8.93
C ILE A 177 14.47 2.97 -9.73
N GLN A 178 15.68 3.52 -9.90
CA GLN A 178 16.74 2.91 -10.69
C GLN A 178 17.20 1.55 -10.15
N THR A 179 17.26 1.41 -8.82
CA THR A 179 17.85 0.22 -8.20
C THR A 179 16.82 -0.85 -7.83
N GLN A 180 15.59 -0.44 -7.52
CA GLN A 180 14.55 -1.34 -6.99
C GLN A 180 13.45 -1.69 -7.99
N ILE A 181 13.19 -0.81 -8.97
CA ILE A 181 12.08 -0.97 -9.92
C ILE A 181 12.61 -1.27 -11.32
N LEU A 182 13.51 -0.43 -11.86
CA LEU A 182 14.03 -0.60 -13.23
C LEU A 182 14.97 -1.81 -13.40
N THR A 183 15.26 -2.52 -12.31
CA THR A 183 16.01 -3.79 -12.31
C THR A 183 15.10 -5.02 -12.45
N LEU A 184 13.78 -4.83 -12.45
CA LEU A 184 12.79 -5.90 -12.58
C LEU A 184 12.65 -6.38 -14.04
N PRO A 185 12.08 -7.58 -14.26
CA PRO A 185 11.67 -8.02 -15.58
C PRO A 185 10.70 -7.01 -16.23
N ASN A 186 10.86 -6.75 -17.52
CA ASN A 186 10.07 -5.77 -18.27
C ASN A 186 8.57 -6.08 -18.28
N GLU A 187 8.19 -7.35 -18.10
CA GLU A 187 6.79 -7.77 -18.02
C GLU A 187 6.14 -7.53 -16.65
N THR A 188 6.87 -6.93 -15.70
CA THR A 188 6.31 -6.59 -14.38
C THR A 188 5.34 -5.43 -14.52
N ARG A 189 4.08 -5.65 -14.16
CA ARG A 189 3.06 -4.60 -14.08
C ARG A 189 3.25 -3.78 -12.83
N LEU A 190 3.29 -2.45 -12.96
CA LEU A 190 3.41 -1.54 -11.84
C LEU A 190 2.02 -0.99 -11.47
N LEU A 191 1.57 -1.37 -10.28
CA LEU A 191 0.29 -1.01 -9.68
C LEU A 191 0.52 0.19 -8.76
N SER A 192 0.31 1.39 -9.30
CA SER A 192 0.60 2.67 -8.65
C SER A 192 -0.47 3.10 -7.65
N GLY A 193 -0.10 4.03 -6.77
CA GLY A 193 -1.01 4.68 -5.82
C GLY A 193 -2.06 5.56 -6.48
N HIS A 194 -1.78 6.09 -7.67
CA HIS A 194 -2.73 6.91 -8.43
C HIS A 194 -2.62 6.64 -9.93
N GLY A 195 -3.73 6.90 -10.64
CA GLY A 195 -3.80 6.75 -12.09
C GLY A 195 -3.84 5.29 -12.55
N GLY A 196 -3.58 5.07 -13.84
CA GLY A 196 -3.55 3.74 -14.43
C GLY A 196 -2.22 3.01 -14.16
N GLU A 197 -2.26 1.67 -14.30
CA GLU A 197 -1.05 0.83 -14.24
C GLU A 197 -0.01 1.23 -15.30
N THR A 198 1.27 1.03 -14.98
CA THR A 198 2.40 1.37 -15.87
C THR A 198 3.42 0.25 -16.04
#